data_AF-A0AAP8T2A6-F1
#
_entry.id   AF-A0AAP8T2A6-F1
#
_cell.length_a   1.000
_cell.length_b   1.000
_cell.length_c   1.000
_cell.angle_alpha   90.00
_cell.angle_beta   90.00
_cell.angle_gamma   90.00
#
_symmetry.space_group_name_H-M   'P 1'
#
loop_
_entity.id
_entity.type
_entity.pdbx_description
1 polymer ?
#
loop_
_entity_poly.entity_id
_entity_poly.type
_entity_poly.pdbx_seq_one_letter_code
_entity_poly.pdbx_strand_id
1 'polypeptide(L)'
;TNDVDYVVQDGEIVIVDQFTGRLMKGRRYSEGLHQAIEAKEGLKIQNESMTLATITFQNFFRMYKKLSGMTGTAKTEEEEFRNIYNMNVLV
;
A
#
# COMPACT_ATOMS: atom_id res chain seq x y z
N THR A 1 -6.73 10.01 33.69
CA THR A 1 -7.30 8.68 34.01
C THR A 1 -8.67 8.62 33.35
N ASN A 2 -8.84 8.22 32.09
CA ASN A 2 -8.15 7.18 31.34
C ASN A 2 -8.00 7.60 29.87
N ASP A 3 -6.76 7.76 29.41
CA ASP A 3 -6.47 7.82 27.97
C ASP A 3 -6.53 6.39 27.44
N VAL A 4 -7.69 6.02 26.92
CA VAL A 4 -7.91 4.70 26.33
C VAL A 4 -7.63 4.83 24.83
N ASP A 5 -6.42 4.42 24.42
CA ASP A 5 -5.98 4.50 23.02
C ASP A 5 -6.72 3.53 22.09
N TYR A 6 -7.27 2.45 22.65
CA TYR A 6 -8.03 1.42 21.93
C TYR A 6 -9.07 0.77 22.83
N VAL A 7 -10.14 0.24 22.23
CA VAL A 7 -11.14 -0.58 22.91
C VAL A 7 -11.21 -1.97 22.28
N VAL A 8 -11.54 -2.98 23.08
CA VAL A 8 -11.84 -4.33 22.60
C VAL A 8 -13.34 -4.41 22.34
N GLN A 9 -13.75 -4.62 21.09
CA GLN A 9 -15.15 -4.77 20.70
C GLN A 9 -15.30 -5.97 19.76
N ASP A 10 -16.25 -6.86 20.05
CA ASP A 10 -16.57 -8.03 19.22
C ASP A 10 -15.35 -8.94 18.91
N GLY A 11 -14.36 -8.96 19.81
CA GLY A 11 -13.13 -9.74 19.64
C GLY A 11 -12.08 -9.08 18.73
N GLU A 12 -12.24 -7.79 18.41
CA GLU A 12 -11.30 -6.99 17.62
C GLU A 12 -10.84 -5.74 18.38
N ILE A 13 -9.63 -5.27 18.06
CA ILE A 13 -9.09 -4.01 18.58
C ILE A 13 -9.58 -2.85 17.71
N VAL A 14 -10.27 -1.90 18.32
CA VAL A 14 -10.73 -0.67 17.65
C VAL A 14 -9.99 0.52 18.24
N ILE A 15 -9.26 1.23 17.39
CA ILE A 15 -8.48 2.42 17.78
C ILE A 15 -9.44 3.57 18.11
N VAL A 16 -9.15 4.30 19.19
CA VAL A 16 -9.88 5.51 19.59
C VAL A 16 -9.09 6.74 19.15
N ASP A 17 -9.77 7.67 18.48
CA ASP A 17 -9.19 8.98 18.20
C ASP A 17 -9.02 9.78 19.50
N GLN A 18 -7.78 10.12 19.84
CA GLN A 18 -7.43 10.86 21.06
C GLN A 18 -8.07 12.26 21.13
N PHE A 19 -8.44 12.87 20.00
CA PHE A 19 -9.05 14.21 19.98
C PHE A 19 -10.57 14.18 20.05
N THR A 20 -11.19 13.20 19.39
CA THR A 20 -12.66 13.16 19.22
C THR A 20 -13.35 12.05 19.98
N GLY A 21 -12.61 11.07 20.51
CA GLY A 21 -13.14 9.86 21.13
C GLY A 21 -13.85 8.92 20.14
N ARG A 22 -13.74 9.17 18.82
CA ARG A 22 -14.41 8.36 17.80
C ARG A 22 -13.68 7.04 17.59
N LEU A 23 -14.47 5.99 17.39
CA LEU A 23 -14.00 4.66 17.05
C LEU A 23 -13.55 4.60 15.58
N MET A 24 -12.26 4.35 15.36
CA MET A 24 -11.65 4.26 14.04
C MET A 24 -11.66 2.82 13.52
N LYS A 25 -12.85 2.31 13.19
CA LYS A 25 -13.01 0.96 12.64
C LYS A 25 -12.20 0.79 11.34
N GLY A 26 -11.49 -0.33 11.22
CA GLY A 26 -10.64 -0.65 10.06
C GLY A 26 -9.26 -0.01 10.07
N ARG A 27 -8.93 0.85 11.04
CA ARG A 27 -7.54 1.30 11.25
C ARG A 27 -6.77 0.29 12.10
N ARG A 28 -5.50 0.11 11.76
CA ARG A 28 -4.54 -0.72 12.50
C ARG A 28 -3.30 0.08 12.86
N TYR A 29 -2.63 -0.34 13.93
CA TYR A 29 -1.29 0.14 14.23
C TYR A 29 -0.27 -0.58 13.35
N SER A 30 0.71 0.15 12.83
CA SER A 30 1.76 -0.40 11.97
C SER A 30 2.85 -1.14 12.77
N GLU A 31 3.82 -1.72 12.06
CA GLU A 31 5.07 -2.29 12.63
C GLU A 31 4.86 -3.41 13.65
N GLY A 32 3.78 -4.19 13.52
CA GLY A 32 3.51 -5.30 14.44
C GLY A 32 2.84 -4.88 15.76
N LEU A 33 2.64 -3.59 16.00
CA LEU A 33 2.07 -3.10 17.25
C LEU A 33 0.63 -3.57 17.44
N HIS A 34 -0.15 -3.64 16.36
CA HIS A 34 -1.54 -4.10 16.44
C HIS A 34 -1.61 -5.57 16.86
N GLN A 35 -0.73 -6.41 16.30
CA GLN A 35 -0.62 -7.82 16.65
C GLN A 35 -0.13 -8.02 18.08
N ALA A 36 0.78 -7.16 18.57
CA ALA A 36 1.22 -7.18 19.97
C ALA A 36 0.06 -6.85 20.93
N ILE A 37 -0.81 -5.91 20.57
CA ILE A 37 -2.01 -5.57 21.36
C ILE A 37 -3.04 -6.70 21.29
N GLU A 38 -3.31 -7.25 20.11
CA GLU A 38 -4.18 -8.43 19.95
C GLU A 38 -3.68 -9.60 20.83
N ALA A 39 -2.36 -9.85 20.85
CA ALA A 39 -1.74 -10.87 21.69
C ALA A 39 -1.86 -10.56 23.19
N LYS A 40 -1.65 -9.31 23.59
CA LYS A 40 -1.80 -8.84 24.99
C LYS A 40 -3.22 -9.05 25.50
N GLU A 41 -4.22 -8.78 24.68
CA GLU A 41 -5.65 -8.93 25.02
C GLU A 41 -6.17 -10.37 24.81
N GLY A 42 -5.31 -11.30 24.42
CA GLY A 42 -5.68 -12.71 24.21
C GLY A 42 -6.60 -12.95 22.99
N LEU A 43 -6.61 -12.01 22.04
CA LEU A 43 -7.41 -12.09 20.82
C LEU A 43 -6.70 -12.92 19.75
N LYS A 44 -7.47 -13.36 18.75
CA LYS A 44 -6.90 -14.05 17.58
C LYS A 44 -6.07 -13.06 16.77
N ILE A 45 -4.76 -13.25 16.76
CA ILE A 45 -3.83 -12.45 15.97
C ILE A 45 -4.16 -12.62 14.49
N GLN A 46 -4.43 -11.51 13.82
CA GLN A 46 -4.69 -11.54 12.39
C GLN A 46 -3.37 -11.43 11.63
N ASN A 47 -3.15 -12.34 10.67
CA ASN A 47 -1.99 -12.25 9.78
C ASN A 47 -2.16 -11.07 8.85
N GLU A 48 -1.18 -10.17 8.86
CA GLU A 48 -1.12 -9.07 7.90
C GLU A 48 -0.57 -9.59 6.57
N SER A 49 -1.31 -9.36 5.48
CA SER A 49 -0.77 -9.54 4.14
C SER A 49 0.24 -8.43 3.88
N MET A 50 1.53 -8.73 4.02
CA MET A 50 2.60 -7.78 3.74
C MET A 50 3.01 -7.87 2.27
N THR A 51 3.03 -6.73 1.58
CA THR A 51 3.60 -6.65 0.24
C THR A 51 5.13 -6.72 0.35
N LEU A 52 5.71 -7.88 0.02
CA LEU A 52 7.16 -8.11 0.12
C LEU A 52 7.98 -7.33 -0.91
N ALA A 53 7.42 -7.15 -2.10
CA ALA A 53 8.06 -6.45 -3.21
C ALA A 53 7.02 -5.71 -4.04
N THR A 54 7.38 -4.50 -4.45
CA THR A 54 6.54 -3.65 -5.31
C THR A 54 7.40 -3.06 -6.40
N ILE A 55 6.89 -3.05 -7.63
CA ILE A 55 7.50 -2.32 -8.73
C ILE A 55 6.39 -1.74 -9.62
N THR A 56 6.61 -0.53 -10.13
CA THR A 56 5.72 0.06 -11.13
C THR A 56 6.08 -0.46 -12.53
N PHE A 57 5.13 -0.52 -13.45
CA PHE A 57 5.42 -0.97 -14.82
C PHE A 57 6.50 -0.12 -15.49
N GLN A 58 6.53 1.20 -15.24
CA GLN A 58 7.55 2.11 -15.74
C GLN A 58 8.95 1.64 -15.32
N ASN A 59 9.16 1.40 -14.02
CA ASN A 59 10.46 0.97 -13.51
C ASN A 59 10.80 -0.45 -13.94
N PHE A 60 9.82 -1.34 -13.99
CA PHE A 60 10.01 -2.71 -14.45
C PHE A 60 10.53 -2.77 -15.88
N PHE A 61 9.93 -2.01 -16.81
CA PHE A 61 10.38 -1.99 -18.21
C PHE A 61 11.74 -1.28 -18.40
N ARG A 62 12.06 -0.29 -17.55
CA ARG A 62 13.39 0.37 -17.57
C ARG A 62 14.54 -0.55 -17.17
N MET A 63 14.28 -1.68 -16.51
CA MET A 63 15.30 -2.66 -16.17
C MET A 63 15.79 -3.50 -17.36
N TYR A 64 15.04 -3.54 -18.47
CA TYR A 64 15.43 -4.30 -19.65
C TYR A 64 16.55 -3.59 -20.40
N LYS A 65 17.59 -4.35 -20.79
CA LYS A 65 18.70 -3.82 -21.62
C LYS A 65 18.23 -3.31 -22.98
N LYS A 66 17.14 -3.87 -23.50
CA LYS A 66 16.51 -3.48 -24.76
C LYS A 66 15.00 -3.49 -24.55
N LEU A 67 14.36 -2.37 -24.88
CA LEU A 67 12.92 -2.20 -24.81
C LEU A 67 12.40 -1.78 -26.19
N SER A 68 11.35 -2.44 -26.66
CA SER A 68 10.69 -2.20 -27.94
C SER A 68 9.21 -2.54 -27.85
N GLY A 69 8.37 -1.85 -28.62
CA GLY A 69 6.92 -2.06 -28.63
C GLY A 69 6.31 -1.73 -29.99
N MET A 70 5.07 -2.17 -30.19
CA MET A 70 4.32 -1.93 -31.41
C MET A 70 2.87 -1.56 -31.06
N THR A 71 2.32 -0.55 -31.71
CA THR A 71 0.90 -0.18 -31.65
C THR A 71 0.57 0.76 -32.80
N GLY A 72 -0.68 0.75 -33.27
CA GLY A 72 -1.16 1.65 -34.32
C GLY A 72 -1.40 3.09 -33.86
N THR A 73 -1.35 3.35 -32.55
CA THR A 73 -1.74 4.64 -31.95
C THR A 73 -0.64 5.30 -31.13
N ALA A 74 0.61 4.84 -31.21
CA ALA A 74 1.72 5.36 -30.39
C ALA A 74 2.04 6.83 -30.63
N LYS A 75 1.61 7.40 -31.77
CA LYS A 75 1.95 8.78 -32.14
C LYS A 75 1.39 9.82 -31.17
N THR A 76 0.27 9.54 -30.51
CA THR A 76 -0.31 10.48 -29.54
C THR A 76 0.49 10.54 -28.24
N GLU A 77 1.07 9.43 -27.82
CA GLU A 77 1.81 9.28 -26.56
C GLU A 77 3.35 9.32 -26.73
N GLU A 78 3.84 9.81 -27.87
CA GLU A 78 5.27 9.80 -28.22
C GLU A 78 6.14 10.49 -27.16
N GLU A 79 5.66 11.61 -26.62
CA GLU A 79 6.37 12.35 -25.58
C GLU A 79 6.52 11.53 -24.29
N GLU A 80 5.48 10.81 -23.87
CA GLU A 80 5.53 9.95 -22.69
C GLU A 80 6.47 8.76 -22.91
N PHE A 81 6.41 8.13 -24.09
CA PHE A 81 7.34 7.04 -24.45
C PHE A 81 8.79 7.49 -24.43
N ARG A 82 9.08 8.70 -24.90
CA ARG A 82 10.43 9.26 -24.88
C ARG A 82 10.88 9.62 -23.47
N ASN A 83 10.03 10.28 -22.69
CA ASN A 83 10.39 10.78 -21.36
C ASN A 83 10.51 9.66 -20.32
N ILE A 84 9.65 8.64 -20.38
CA ILE A 84 9.60 7.57 -19.38
C ILE A 84 10.46 6.37 -19.79
N TYR A 85 10.41 5.99 -21.07
CA TYR A 85 11.01 4.75 -21.57
C TYR A 85 12.19 4.96 -22.52
N ASN A 86 12.53 6.21 -22.85
CA ASN A 86 13.55 6.56 -23.84
C ASN A 86 13.34 5.83 -25.19
N MET A 87 12.07 5.67 -25.57
CA MET A 87 11.64 5.04 -26.81
C MET A 87 11.18 6.09 -27.82
N ASN A 88 11.61 5.94 -29.08
CA ASN A 88 11.11 6.74 -30.18
C ASN A 88 9.93 6.03 -30.86
N VAL A 89 8.92 6.79 -31.28
CA VAL A 89 7.80 6.28 -32.07
C VAL A 89 8.11 6.51 -33.54
N LEU A 90 8.10 5.44 -34.33
CA LEU A 90 8.24 5.50 -35.78
C LEU A 90 6.87 5.36 -36.43
N VAL A 91 6.59 6.18 -37.44
CA VAL A 91 5.35 6.18 -38.23
C VAL A 91 5.69 5.97 -39.70
#